data_AF-A0A9X0CQS1-F1
#
_entry.id   AF-A0A9X0CQS1-F1
#
_cell.length_a   1.000
_cell.length_b   1.000
_cell.length_c   1.000
_cell.angle_alpha   90.00
_cell.angle_beta   90.00
_cell.angle_gamma   90.00
#
_symmetry.space_group_name_H-M   'P 1'
#
loop_
_entity.id
_entity.type
_entity.pdbx_description
1 polymer ?
#
loop_
_entity_poly.entity_id
_entity_poly.type
_entity_poly.pdbx_seq_one_letter_code
_entity_poly.pdbx_strand_id
1 'polypeptide(L)'
;MRHYSLTKVKLDLNNIVGSAECSHAKGKVSSLGQAVPARYCNIFPSVEVKGVVKHLHLLPHELEDYEEQVEKVLRRYVKRLQWLLSGSRRVFGTIIEKN
;
A
#
# COMPACT_ATOMS: atom_id res chain seq x y z
N MET A 1 18.12 -5.60 -10.79
CA MET A 1 17.18 -5.91 -9.68
C MET A 1 16.14 -4.83 -9.39
N ARG A 2 16.37 -3.55 -9.72
CA ARG A 2 15.41 -2.44 -9.45
C ARG A 2 14.11 -2.47 -10.25
N HIS A 3 13.99 -3.32 -11.28
CA HIS A 3 12.79 -3.38 -12.12
C HIS A 3 11.54 -3.92 -11.41
N TYR A 4 11.73 -4.67 -10.32
CA TYR A 4 10.64 -5.33 -9.57
C TYR A 4 10.59 -4.88 -8.11
N SER A 5 11.11 -3.71 -7.77
CA SER A 5 10.86 -3.12 -6.46
C SER A 5 9.39 -2.72 -6.35
N LEU A 6 8.81 -2.82 -5.15
CA LEU A 6 7.42 -2.39 -4.89
C LEU A 6 7.19 -0.95 -5.37
N THR A 7 8.16 -0.06 -5.13
CA THR A 7 8.15 1.32 -5.61
C THR A 7 8.10 1.44 -7.14
N LYS A 8 8.78 0.55 -7.88
CA LYS A 8 8.80 0.57 -9.35
C LYS A 8 7.51 0.01 -9.95
N VAL A 9 6.89 -0.95 -9.26
CA VAL A 9 5.58 -1.55 -9.62
C VAL A 9 4.41 -0.69 -9.10
N LYS A 10 4.69 0.43 -8.42
CA LYS A 10 3.68 1.33 -7.82
C LYS A 10 2.74 0.62 -6.82
N LEU A 11 3.19 -0.47 -6.22
CA LEU A 11 2.48 -1.18 -5.16
C LEU A 11 2.75 -0.50 -3.82
N ASP A 12 1.95 0.52 -3.52
CA ASP A 12 1.92 1.18 -2.22
C ASP A 12 0.47 1.44 -1.85
N LEU A 13 0.02 0.83 -0.76
CA LEU A 13 -1.33 0.99 -0.25
C LEU A 13 -1.67 2.46 0.01
N ASN A 14 -0.70 3.27 0.43
CA ASN A 14 -0.92 4.70 0.66
C ASN A 14 -1.20 5.45 -0.63
N ASN A 15 -0.71 4.97 -1.78
CA ASN A 15 -0.99 5.58 -3.07
C ASN A 15 -2.42 5.27 -3.54
N ILE A 16 -2.89 4.04 -3.31
CA ILE A 16 -4.26 3.63 -3.66
C ILE A 16 -5.29 4.25 -2.72
N VAL A 17 -4.99 4.31 -1.42
CA VAL A 17 -5.89 4.95 -0.45
C VAL A 17 -5.79 6.48 -0.49
N GLY A 18 -4.64 7.01 -0.90
CA GLY A 18 -4.35 8.43 -0.87
C GLY A 18 -4.82 9.23 -2.09
N SER A 19 -5.27 8.58 -3.16
CA SER A 19 -5.72 9.22 -4.41
C SER A 19 -7.06 9.95 -4.28
N ALA A 20 -7.85 9.65 -3.25
CA ALA A 20 -9.07 10.40 -2.95
C ALA A 20 -8.81 11.44 -1.87
N GLU A 21 -9.04 12.72 -2.17
CA GLU A 21 -8.82 13.86 -1.28
C GLU A 21 -9.86 13.98 -0.13
N CYS A 22 -10.38 12.86 0.37
CA CYS A 22 -11.37 12.86 1.44
C CYS A 22 -10.69 12.67 2.80
N SER A 23 -10.03 13.74 3.26
CA SER A 23 -9.49 13.82 4.62
C SER A 23 -10.61 14.19 5.60
N HIS A 24 -10.72 13.46 6.71
CA HIS A 24 -11.74 13.75 7.72
C HIS A 24 -11.43 15.07 8.45
N ALA A 25 -12.13 16.14 8.10
CA ALA A 25 -11.95 17.45 8.73
C ALA A 25 -12.54 17.46 10.16
N LYS A 26 -11.69 17.52 11.18
CA LYS A 26 -12.08 17.80 12.58
C LYS A 26 -12.14 19.31 12.86
N GLY A 27 -12.78 20.07 11.97
CA GLY A 27 -12.92 21.52 12.12
C GLY A 27 -14.04 21.90 13.10
N LYS A 28 -13.83 22.94 13.92
CA LYS A 28 -14.93 23.63 14.61
C LYS A 28 -15.64 24.53 13.61
N VAL A 29 -16.97 24.45 13.57
CA VAL A 29 -17.77 25.35 12.74
C VAL A 29 -17.85 26.70 13.44
N SER A 30 -17.30 27.75 12.83
CA SER A 30 -17.16 29.08 13.43
C SER A 30 -18.49 29.74 13.77
N SER A 31 -19.56 29.45 13.02
CA SER A 31 -20.92 29.95 13.30
C SER A 31 -21.59 29.27 14.49
N LEU A 32 -21.22 28.03 14.83
CA LEU A 32 -21.82 27.25 15.93
C LEU A 32 -20.92 27.18 17.17
N GLY A 33 -19.65 27.56 17.06
CA GLY A 33 -18.64 27.42 18.12
C GLY A 33 -18.32 25.97 18.52
N GLN A 34 -18.93 25.00 17.84
CA GLN A 34 -18.91 23.58 18.17
C GLN A 34 -18.32 22.75 17.02
N ALA A 35 -17.73 21.61 17.38
CA ALA A 35 -17.29 20.62 16.41
C ALA A 35 -18.52 19.83 15.97
N VAL A 36 -18.91 19.98 14.70
CA VAL A 36 -20.00 19.20 14.13
C VAL A 36 -19.37 18.07 13.31
N PRO A 37 -19.39 16.81 13.79
CA PRO A 37 -18.91 15.71 12.99
C PRO A 37 -19.82 15.51 11.78
N ALA A 38 -19.25 15.11 10.65
CA ALA A 38 -20.06 14.70 9.50
C ALA A 38 -20.91 13.48 9.90
N ARG A 39 -22.22 13.55 9.64
CA ARG A 39 -23.21 12.58 10.14
C ARG A 39 -23.05 11.17 9.56
N TYR A 40 -22.26 11.00 8.51
CA TYR A 40 -22.17 9.75 7.73
C TYR A 40 -20.75 9.17 7.64
N CYS A 41 -19.80 9.66 8.44
CA CYS A 41 -18.41 9.17 8.38
C CYS A 41 -18.25 7.70 8.80
N ASN A 42 -19.20 7.15 9.57
CA ASN A 42 -19.16 5.75 10.01
C ASN A 42 -19.61 4.76 8.91
N ILE A 43 -20.22 5.25 7.83
CA ILE A 43 -20.73 4.40 6.74
C ILE A 43 -19.61 4.07 5.75
N PHE A 44 -18.69 5.01 5.55
CA PHE A 44 -17.57 4.83 4.65
C PHE A 44 -16.40 4.16 5.38
N PRO A 45 -15.84 3.07 4.84
CA PRO A 45 -14.63 2.49 5.38
C PRO A 45 -13.54 3.56 5.47
N SER A 46 -12.83 3.62 6.59
CA SER A 46 -11.77 4.60 6.80
C SER A 46 -10.52 3.91 7.31
N VAL A 47 -9.37 4.46 6.97
CA VAL A 47 -8.07 4.01 7.45
C VAL A 47 -7.22 5.19 7.85
N GLU A 48 -6.31 4.97 8.80
CA GLU A 48 -5.37 5.97 9.24
C GLU A 48 -4.07 5.86 8.42
N VAL A 49 -3.78 6.90 7.62
CA VAL A 49 -2.55 7.01 6.83
C VAL A 49 -1.73 8.16 7.37
N LYS A 50 -0.56 7.86 7.94
CA LYS A 50 0.37 8.86 8.49
C LYS A 50 -0.29 9.82 9.49
N GLY A 51 -1.15 9.30 10.37
CA GLY A 51 -1.86 10.09 11.39
C GLY A 51 -3.09 10.86 10.87
N VAL A 52 -3.43 10.72 9.59
CA VAL A 52 -4.64 11.31 8.99
C VAL A 52 -5.64 10.21 8.67
N VAL A 53 -6.85 10.32 9.23
CA VAL A 53 -7.96 9.43 8.87
C VAL A 53 -8.48 9.83 7.49
N LYS A 54 -8.41 8.88 6.55
CA LYS A 54 -8.91 9.02 5.19
C LYS A 54 -10.05 8.05 4.95
N HIS A 55 -11.07 8.49 4.22
CA HIS A 55 -12.11 7.60 3.72
C HIS A 55 -11.60 6.84 2.51
N LEU A 56 -11.84 5.53 2.49
CA LEU A 56 -11.50 4.66 1.37
C LEU A 56 -12.53 4.90 0.26
N HIS A 57 -12.11 5.58 -0.80
CA HIS A 57 -12.85 5.67 -2.06
C HIS A 57 -12.14 4.81 -3.09
N LEU A 58 -12.35 3.50 -2.98
CA LEU A 58 -11.84 2.54 -3.95
C LEU A 58 -13.00 1.82 -4.59
N LEU A 59 -12.95 1.73 -5.90
CA LEU A 59 -13.86 0.88 -6.65
C LEU A 59 -13.42 -0.58 -6.44
N PRO A 60 -14.37 -1.54 -6.42
CA PRO A 60 -14.04 -2.95 -6.20
C PRO A 60 -12.94 -3.49 -7.13
N HIS A 61 -12.97 -3.10 -8.42
CA HIS A 61 -11.96 -3.53 -9.39
C HIS A 61 -10.54 -2.98 -9.09
N GLU A 62 -10.43 -1.79 -8.49
CA GLU A 62 -9.12 -1.23 -8.11
C GLU A 62 -8.47 -2.03 -6.97
N LEU A 63 -9.30 -2.58 -6.08
CA LEU A 63 -8.84 -3.49 -5.03
C LEU A 63 -8.43 -4.84 -5.60
N GLU A 64 -9.24 -5.41 -6.50
CA GLU A 64 -8.93 -6.67 -7.19
C GLU A 64 -7.61 -6.58 -7.98
N ASP A 65 -7.42 -5.50 -8.74
CA ASP A 65 -6.19 -5.22 -9.47
C ASP A 65 -4.99 -5.12 -8.52
N TYR A 66 -5.16 -4.42 -7.38
CA TYR A 66 -4.10 -4.30 -6.39
C TYR A 66 -3.72 -5.65 -5.78
N GLU A 67 -4.70 -6.46 -5.37
CA GLU A 67 -4.49 -7.80 -4.83
C GLU A 67 -3.73 -8.69 -5.83
N GLU A 68 -4.13 -8.66 -7.10
CA GLU A 68 -3.47 -9.43 -8.16
C GLU A 68 -2.00 -9.01 -8.36
N GLN A 69 -1.73 -7.70 -8.36
CA GLN A 69 -0.36 -7.20 -8.48
C GLN A 69 0.50 -7.54 -7.26
N VAL A 70 -0.05 -7.45 -6.05
CA VAL A 70 0.63 -7.87 -4.81
C VAL A 70 0.97 -9.35 -4.86
N GLU A 71 0.03 -10.20 -5.28
CA GLU A 71 0.27 -11.63 -5.38
C GLU A 71 1.39 -11.96 -6.39
N LYS A 72 1.38 -11.31 -7.57
CA LYS A 72 2.43 -11.46 -8.59
C LYS A 72 3.81 -11.12 -8.03
N VAL A 73 3.94 -10.05 -7.25
CA VAL A 73 5.22 -9.66 -6.64
C VAL A 73 5.63 -10.63 -5.53
N LEU A 74 4.68 -11.05 -4.68
CA LEU A 74 4.96 -12.02 -3.62
C LEU A 74 5.50 -13.34 -4.20
N ARG A 75 4.83 -13.91 -5.20
CA ARG A 75 5.28 -15.14 -5.88
C ARG A 75 6.71 -15.00 -6.42
N ARG A 76 7.06 -13.85 -6.98
CA ARG A 76 8.42 -13.56 -7.46
C ARG A 76 9.45 -13.51 -6.33
N TYR A 77 9.12 -12.85 -5.21
CA TYR A 77 10.02 -12.81 -4.06
C TYR A 77 10.20 -14.17 -3.42
N VAL A 78 9.14 -14.97 -3.28
CA VAL A 78 9.24 -16.36 -2.80
C VAL A 78 10.15 -17.18 -3.72
N LYS A 79 9.95 -17.12 -5.04
CA LYS A 79 10.80 -17.83 -6.02
C LYS A 79 12.27 -17.40 -5.91
N ARG A 80 12.53 -16.10 -5.75
CA ARG A 80 13.89 -15.57 -5.56
C ARG A 80 14.49 -16.06 -4.24
N LEU A 81 13.73 -16.06 -3.16
CA LEU A 81 14.17 -16.53 -1.85
C LEU A 81 14.53 -18.02 -1.91
N GLN A 82 13.68 -18.84 -2.51
CA GLN A 82 13.96 -20.26 -2.75
C GLN A 82 15.24 -20.45 -3.57
N TRP A 83 15.44 -19.65 -4.63
CA TRP A 83 16.67 -19.69 -5.44
C TRP A 83 17.92 -19.31 -4.63
N LEU A 84 17.85 -18.27 -3.81
CA LEU A 84 18.95 -17.84 -2.93
C LEU A 84 19.28 -18.90 -1.88
N LEU A 85 18.27 -19.61 -1.37
CA LEU A 85 18.41 -20.66 -0.36
C LEU A 85 18.71 -22.05 -0.95
N SER A 86 18.94 -22.16 -2.26
CA SER A 86 19.26 -23.42 -2.94
C SER A 86 20.77 -23.66 -3.10
N GLY A 87 21.21 -24.91 -2.92
CA GLY A 87 22.58 -25.34 -3.22
C GLY A 87 23.67 -24.54 -2.50
N SER A 88 24.77 -24.29 -3.22
CA SER A 88 25.93 -23.55 -2.71
C SER A 88 25.61 -22.10 -2.32
N ARG A 89 24.58 -21.49 -2.94
CA ARG A 89 24.16 -20.10 -2.64
C ARG A 89 23.73 -19.89 -1.20
N ARG A 90 23.27 -20.95 -0.52
CA ARG A 90 22.92 -20.90 0.90
C ARG A 90 24.14 -20.66 1.80
N VAL A 91 25.29 -21.19 1.42
CA VAL A 91 26.53 -21.14 2.23
C VAL A 91 27.41 -19.97 1.80
N PHE A 92 27.61 -19.82 0.49
CA PHE A 92 28.56 -18.85 -0.06
C PHE A 92 27.89 -17.56 -0.57
N GLY A 93 26.56 -17.48 -0.54
CA GLY A 93 25.83 -16.38 -1.16
C GLY A 93 25.86 -16.44 -2.70
N THR A 94 25.56 -15.31 -3.35
CA THR A 94 25.62 -15.21 -4.81
C THR A 94 27.04 -14.80 -5.23
N ILE A 95 27.83 -15.77 -5.72
CA ILE A 95 29.14 -15.51 -6.31
C ILE A 95 28.93 -15.01 -7.73
N ILE A 96 29.42 -13.81 -8.03
CA ILE A 96 29.33 -13.19 -9.35
C ILE A 96 30.76 -12.85 -9.74
N GLU A 97 31.23 -13.32 -10.89
CA GLU A 97 32.51 -12.89 -11.43
C GLU A 97 32.40 -11.44 -11.92
N LYS A 98 33.41 -10.62 -11.64
CA LYS A 98 33.49 -9.28 -12.20
C LYS A 98 33.97 -9.42 -13.65
N ASN A 99 33.09 -9.11 -14.60
CA ASN A 99 33.49 -8.70 -15.94
C ASN A 99 34.11 -7.29 -15.90
#